data_AF-A0A1Q7SUD5-F1
#
_entry.id   AF-A0A1Q7SUD5-F1
#
_cell.length_a   1.000
_cell.length_b   1.000
_cell.length_c   1.000
_cell.angle_alpha   90.00
_cell.angle_beta   90.00
_cell.angle_gamma   90.00
#
_symmetry.space_group_name_H-M   'P 1'
#
loop_
_entity.id
_entity.type
_entity.pdbx_description
1 polymer ?
#
loop_
_entity_poly.entity_id
_entity_poly.type
_entity_poly.pdbx_seq_one_letter_code
_entity_poly.pdbx_strand_id
1 'polypeptide(L)'
;MPIGRGILGLVLVLLALSLLWLTLLVQTYLGLTSDIKVARVHATPVANADHLMSVELILYNQNGHQTSDQTYLVKGDDWRLEGDIIKFPTWLNILGLHSGYKLTRMEGRYEDPNLERSNLPTVIPLNGGDDNFFKTVQEQAWVSPVVEAAYGSGTFLRADGKTYDVLASQTGLFAEPVK
;
A
#
# COMPACT_ATOMS: atom_id res chain seq x y z
N MET A 1 22.81 -14.84 56.35
CA MET A 1 22.56 -13.92 55.22
C MET A 1 21.73 -14.63 54.13
N PRO A 2 20.39 -14.60 54.21
CA PRO A 2 19.51 -15.18 53.18
C PRO A 2 19.14 -14.19 52.03
N ILE A 3 19.60 -12.94 52.12
CA ILE A 3 19.16 -11.81 51.28
C ILE A 3 19.49 -12.03 49.79
N GLY A 4 20.62 -12.68 49.46
CA GLY A 4 21.03 -12.91 48.07
C GLY A 4 20.13 -13.87 47.28
N ARG A 5 19.47 -14.82 47.96
CA ARG A 5 18.59 -15.80 47.31
C ARG A 5 17.22 -15.21 46.95
N GLY A 6 16.70 -14.30 47.79
CA GLY A 6 15.44 -13.59 47.53
C GLY A 6 15.54 -12.64 46.35
N ILE A 7 16.65 -11.92 46.23
CA ILE A 7 16.90 -10.98 45.12
C ILE A 7 17.02 -11.74 43.79
N LEU A 8 17.74 -12.85 43.77
CA LEU A 8 17.88 -13.66 42.56
C LEU A 8 16.54 -14.24 42.08
N GLY A 9 15.71 -14.71 43.02
CA GLY A 9 14.36 -15.18 42.71
C GLY A 9 13.47 -14.07 42.15
N LEU A 10 13.53 -12.87 42.72
CA LEU A 10 12.78 -11.71 42.23
C LEU A 10 13.20 -11.31 40.81
N VAL A 11 14.52 -11.31 40.53
CA VAL A 11 15.05 -11.01 39.19
C VAL A 11 14.59 -12.05 38.17
N LEU A 12 14.59 -13.33 38.51
CA LEU A 12 14.11 -14.40 37.62
C LEU A 12 12.60 -14.29 37.36
N VAL A 13 11.81 -13.93 38.37
CA VAL A 13 10.36 -13.71 38.19
C VAL A 13 10.09 -12.49 37.30
N LEU A 14 10.82 -11.39 37.51
CA LEU A 14 10.71 -10.20 36.65
C LEU A 14 11.14 -10.49 35.21
N LEU A 15 12.20 -11.27 35.02
CA LEU A 15 12.66 -11.70 33.70
C LEU A 15 11.63 -12.62 33.01
N ALA A 16 11.06 -13.58 33.74
CA ALA A 16 10.02 -14.47 33.23
C ALA A 16 8.73 -13.71 32.86
N LEU A 17 8.32 -12.74 33.68
CA LEU A 17 7.19 -11.85 33.37
C LEU A 17 7.48 -10.95 32.17
N SER A 18 8.71 -10.45 32.03
CA SER A 18 9.14 -9.66 30.87
C SER A 18 9.13 -10.50 29.59
N LEU A 19 9.63 -11.74 29.63
CA LEU A 19 9.61 -12.66 28.49
C LEU A 19 8.18 -13.09 28.14
N LEU A 20 7.35 -13.40 29.14
CA LEU A 20 5.93 -13.72 28.93
C LEU A 20 5.19 -12.54 28.29
N TRP A 21 5.39 -11.34 28.83
CA TRP A 21 4.82 -10.11 28.28
C TRP A 21 5.30 -9.88 26.85
N LEU A 22 6.59 -10.08 26.55
CA LEU A 22 7.15 -10.00 25.21
C LEU A 22 6.51 -11.03 24.26
N THR A 23 6.27 -12.28 24.70
CA THR A 23 5.62 -13.30 23.87
C THR A 23 4.15 -12.99 23.60
N LEU A 24 3.41 -12.47 24.57
CA LEU A 24 2.03 -12.00 24.38
C LEU A 24 2.00 -10.79 23.43
N LEU A 25 2.99 -9.90 23.54
CA LEU A 25 3.19 -8.79 22.62
C LEU A 25 3.41 -9.31 21.20
N VAL A 26 4.36 -10.23 21.00
CA VAL A 26 4.66 -10.85 19.69
C VAL A 26 3.46 -11.61 19.12
N GLN A 27 2.68 -12.33 19.94
CA GLN A 27 1.43 -12.96 19.50
C GLN A 27 0.37 -11.95 19.05
N THR A 28 0.39 -10.74 19.61
CA THR A 28 -0.46 -9.63 19.16
C THR A 28 0.09 -8.99 17.86
N TYR A 29 1.41 -9.02 17.64
CA TYR A 29 2.08 -8.49 16.42
C TYR A 29 2.07 -9.43 15.21
N LEU A 30 1.91 -10.73 15.41
CA LEU A 30 1.67 -11.67 14.31
C LEU A 30 0.22 -11.58 13.78
N GLY A 31 -0.61 -10.74 14.39
CA GLY A 31 -1.96 -10.42 13.92
C GLY A 31 -1.97 -9.20 12.99
N LEU A 32 -2.24 -9.46 11.71
CA LEU A 32 -2.63 -8.51 10.66
C LEU A 32 -1.53 -7.61 10.08
N THR A 33 -0.52 -8.26 9.51
CA THR A 33 0.20 -7.83 8.30
C THR A 33 -0.68 -7.97 7.03
N SER A 34 -2.01 -7.83 7.14
CA SER A 34 -2.93 -8.22 6.07
C SER A 34 -2.90 -7.20 4.94
N ASP A 35 -2.67 -7.67 3.72
CA ASP A 35 -2.82 -6.90 2.51
C ASP A 35 -4.24 -6.31 2.46
N ILE A 36 -4.33 -4.99 2.33
CA ILE A 36 -5.60 -4.28 2.32
C ILE A 36 -6.03 -4.13 0.86
N LYS A 37 -7.22 -4.59 0.50
CA LYS A 37 -7.77 -4.29 -0.83
C LYS A 37 -8.06 -2.80 -0.93
N VAL A 38 -7.38 -2.12 -1.85
CA VAL A 38 -7.46 -0.66 -2.02
C VAL A 38 -8.24 -0.27 -3.28
N ALA A 39 -8.22 -1.12 -4.30
CA ALA A 39 -8.95 -0.89 -5.53
C ALA A 39 -9.33 -2.20 -6.22
N ARG A 40 -10.24 -2.11 -7.17
CA ARG A 40 -10.54 -3.13 -8.17
C ARG A 40 -10.51 -2.46 -9.54
N VAL A 41 -9.82 -3.12 -10.48
CA VAL A 41 -9.65 -2.62 -11.84
C VAL A 41 -10.15 -3.66 -12.82
N HIS A 42 -11.02 -3.24 -13.73
CA HIS A 42 -11.39 -4.01 -14.91
C HIS A 42 -11.06 -3.18 -16.15
N ALA A 43 -10.16 -3.69 -17.00
CA ALA A 43 -9.65 -2.94 -18.14
C ALA A 43 -9.81 -3.74 -19.44
N THR A 44 -10.51 -3.15 -20.41
CA THR A 44 -10.77 -3.76 -21.72
C THR A 44 -10.29 -2.84 -22.83
N PRO A 45 -9.62 -3.37 -23.87
CA PRO A 45 -9.25 -2.57 -25.04
C PRO A 45 -10.51 -2.15 -25.81
N VAL A 46 -10.52 -0.93 -26.33
CA VAL A 46 -11.63 -0.40 -27.13
C VAL A 46 -11.49 -0.85 -28.58
N ALA A 47 -12.51 -1.52 -29.11
CA ALA A 47 -12.49 -1.98 -30.49
C ALA A 47 -12.39 -0.81 -31.48
N ASN A 48 -11.52 -0.95 -32.49
CA ASN A 48 -11.27 0.06 -33.54
C ASN A 48 -10.64 1.38 -33.04
N ALA A 49 -10.02 1.38 -31.87
CA ALA A 49 -9.20 2.49 -31.39
C ALA A 49 -7.86 1.95 -30.90
N ASP A 50 -6.77 2.33 -31.57
CA ASP A 50 -5.43 1.90 -31.20
C ASP A 50 -5.02 2.50 -29.85
N HIS A 51 -4.42 1.68 -28.99
CA HIS A 51 -3.88 2.07 -27.68
C HIS A 51 -4.90 2.85 -26.83
N LEU A 52 -6.16 2.42 -26.86
CA LEU A 52 -7.23 2.98 -26.04
C LEU A 52 -7.94 1.85 -25.30
N MET A 53 -8.13 2.04 -23.99
CA MET A 53 -8.82 1.10 -23.14
C MET A 53 -9.91 1.79 -22.32
N SER A 54 -10.96 1.05 -22.02
CA SER A 54 -11.96 1.40 -21.02
C SER A 54 -11.56 0.76 -19.70
N VAL A 55 -11.41 1.57 -18.66
CA VAL A 55 -10.97 1.16 -17.33
C VAL A 55 -12.06 1.49 -16.33
N GLU A 56 -12.71 0.47 -15.80
CA GLU A 56 -13.55 0.57 -14.61
C GLU A 56 -12.65 0.49 -13.37
N LEU A 57 -12.72 1.50 -12.52
CA LEU A 57 -11.93 1.63 -11.30
C LEU A 57 -12.87 1.83 -10.11
N ILE A 58 -12.87 0.84 -9.22
CA ILE A 58 -13.57 0.88 -7.94
C ILE A 58 -12.54 1.08 -6.84
N LEU A 59 -12.75 2.06 -5.97
CA LEU A 59 -11.88 2.35 -4.83
C LEU A 59 -12.51 1.88 -3.52
N TYR A 60 -11.68 1.41 -2.60
CA TYR A 60 -12.09 0.97 -1.27
C TYR A 60 -11.36 1.76 -0.19
N ASN A 61 -12.04 2.01 0.93
CA ASN A 61 -11.38 2.48 2.15
C ASN A 61 -10.78 1.32 2.95
N GLN A 62 -10.09 1.65 4.04
CA GLN A 62 -9.44 0.69 4.94
C GLN A 62 -10.41 -0.32 5.59
N ASN A 63 -11.71 0.01 5.65
CA ASN A 63 -12.74 -0.87 6.18
C ASN A 63 -13.35 -1.78 5.10
N GLY A 64 -12.83 -1.74 3.87
CA GLY A 64 -13.32 -2.49 2.72
C GLY A 64 -14.60 -1.92 2.10
N HIS A 65 -15.07 -0.74 2.53
CA HIS A 65 -16.24 -0.10 1.92
C HIS A 65 -15.85 0.60 0.63
N GLN A 66 -16.67 0.44 -0.40
CA GLN A 66 -16.52 1.14 -1.66
C GLN A 66 -16.71 2.65 -1.47
N THR A 67 -15.73 3.43 -1.94
CA THR A 67 -15.74 4.90 -1.85
C THR A 67 -15.95 5.57 -3.20
N SER A 68 -15.60 4.89 -4.30
CA SER A 68 -15.75 5.37 -5.66
C SER A 68 -15.93 4.21 -6.61
N ASP A 69 -16.62 4.45 -7.71
CA ASP A 69 -16.84 3.52 -8.82
C ASP A 69 -17.04 4.36 -10.07
N GLN A 70 -16.02 4.38 -10.93
CA GLN A 70 -15.95 5.25 -12.10
C GLN A 70 -15.30 4.49 -13.26
N THR A 71 -15.76 4.77 -14.48
CA THR A 71 -15.17 4.24 -15.71
C THR A 71 -14.53 5.36 -16.51
N TYR A 72 -13.32 5.11 -17.01
CA TYR A 72 -12.53 6.07 -17.74
C TYR A 72 -12.05 5.51 -19.08
N LEU A 73 -11.97 6.38 -20.09
CA LEU A 73 -11.22 6.08 -21.31
C LEU A 73 -9.77 6.50 -21.14
N VAL A 74 -8.87 5.53 -21.20
CA VAL A 74 -7.45 5.71 -20.88
C VAL A 74 -6.62 5.33 -22.09
N LYS A 75 -5.71 6.22 -22.51
CA LYS A 75 -4.76 5.95 -23.59
C LYS A 75 -3.58 5.15 -23.08
N GLY A 76 -3.26 4.04 -23.74
CA GLY A 76 -2.22 3.09 -23.39
C GLY A 76 -2.67 1.64 -23.65
N ASP A 77 -1.74 0.72 -23.45
CA ASP A 77 -1.96 -0.73 -23.58
C ASP A 77 -2.15 -1.40 -22.21
N ASP A 78 -1.41 -0.92 -21.22
CA ASP A 78 -1.47 -1.34 -19.83
C ASP A 78 -2.10 -0.24 -18.98
N TRP A 79 -2.86 -0.63 -17.97
CA TRP A 79 -3.24 0.28 -16.89
C TRP A 79 -2.18 0.23 -15.79
N ARG A 80 -1.90 1.39 -15.18
CA ARG A 80 -1.02 1.51 -14.02
C ARG A 80 -1.74 2.26 -12.92
N LEU A 81 -1.80 1.66 -11.74
CA LEU A 81 -2.30 2.29 -10.53
C LEU A 81 -1.13 2.57 -9.59
N GLU A 82 -1.00 3.82 -9.16
CA GLU A 82 0.09 4.29 -8.32
C GLU A 82 -0.40 4.82 -6.97
N GLY A 83 0.49 4.78 -5.98
CA GLY A 83 0.26 5.34 -4.67
C GLY A 83 1.53 5.45 -3.85
N ASP A 84 1.45 6.22 -2.77
CA ASP A 84 2.54 6.39 -1.81
C ASP A 84 2.33 5.47 -0.61
N ILE A 85 3.45 4.94 -0.11
CA ILE A 85 3.50 4.09 1.07
C ILE A 85 4.38 4.77 2.11
N ILE A 86 3.84 4.91 3.31
CA ILE A 86 4.59 5.32 4.50
C ILE A 86 4.76 4.10 5.38
N LYS A 87 6.01 3.69 5.56
CA LYS A 87 6.38 2.59 6.44
C LYS A 87 6.88 3.13 7.77
N PHE A 88 6.26 2.66 8.85
CA PHE A 88 6.74 2.89 10.20
C PHE A 88 7.54 1.67 10.69
N PRO A 89 8.57 1.87 11.55
CA PRO A 89 9.27 0.78 12.21
C PRO A 89 8.28 -0.18 12.91
N THR A 90 8.52 -1.48 12.81
CA THR A 90 7.61 -2.51 13.33
C THR A 90 7.29 -2.35 14.83
N TRP A 91 8.21 -1.79 15.62
CA TRP A 91 7.98 -1.52 17.05
C TRP A 91 6.94 -0.42 17.29
N LEU A 92 6.68 0.47 16.33
CA LEU A 92 5.63 1.49 16.45
C LEU A 92 4.22 0.95 16.24
N ASN A 93 4.07 -0.25 15.69
CA ASN A 93 2.78 -0.94 15.69
C ASN A 93 2.28 -1.14 17.15
N ILE A 94 3.20 -1.22 18.14
CA ILE A 94 2.94 -1.22 19.60
C ILE A 94 2.19 0.00 20.09
N LEU A 95 2.37 1.12 19.39
CA LEU A 95 1.74 2.38 19.72
C LEU A 95 0.49 2.62 18.84
N GLY A 96 0.05 1.62 18.07
CA GLY A 96 -1.10 1.73 17.16
C GLY A 96 -0.82 2.48 15.85
N LEU A 97 0.45 2.80 15.56
CA LEU A 97 0.85 3.40 14.30
C LEU A 97 1.07 2.30 13.26
N HIS A 98 0.23 2.28 12.24
CA HIS A 98 0.30 1.31 11.14
C HIS A 98 0.83 2.00 9.89
N SER A 99 1.53 1.24 9.04
CA SER A 99 1.98 1.73 7.74
C SER A 99 0.77 2.19 6.92
N GLY A 100 0.86 3.38 6.34
CA GLY A 100 -0.22 4.02 5.62
C GLY A 100 -0.01 3.93 4.10
N TYR A 101 -1.11 3.96 3.35
CA TYR A 101 -1.09 4.10 1.90
C TYR A 101 -1.96 5.26 1.46
N LYS A 102 -1.61 5.85 0.31
CA LYS A 102 -2.49 6.76 -0.42
C LYS A 102 -2.37 6.49 -1.91
N LEU A 103 -3.49 6.15 -2.56
CA LEU A 103 -3.54 6.10 -4.03
C LEU A 103 -3.47 7.53 -4.59
N THR A 104 -2.60 7.74 -5.58
CA THR A 104 -2.28 9.05 -6.13
C THR A 104 -2.86 9.25 -7.52
N ARG A 105 -2.68 8.27 -8.42
CA ARG A 105 -3.18 8.34 -9.79
C ARG A 105 -3.37 6.97 -10.45
N MET A 106 -4.27 6.96 -11.42
CA MET A 106 -4.42 5.90 -12.41
C MET A 106 -3.95 6.44 -13.76
N GLU A 107 -3.09 5.71 -14.45
CA GLU A 107 -2.59 6.12 -15.76
C GLU A 107 -2.59 4.98 -16.77
N GLY A 108 -2.63 5.34 -18.04
CA GLY A 108 -2.34 4.40 -19.11
C GLY A 108 -0.86 4.41 -19.44
N ARG A 109 -0.35 3.24 -19.78
CA ARG A 109 1.05 3.00 -20.13
C ARG A 109 1.08 2.26 -21.46
N TYR A 110 1.89 2.76 -22.39
CA TYR A 110 2.20 2.10 -23.65
C TYR A 110 3.28 1.03 -23.42
N GLU A 111 3.14 -0.10 -24.09
CA GLU A 111 4.18 -1.14 -24.04
C GLU A 111 5.45 -0.70 -24.77
N ASP A 112 5.28 0.00 -25.90
CA ASP A 112 6.38 0.54 -26.68
C ASP A 112 6.89 1.85 -26.06
N PRO A 113 8.15 1.90 -25.59
CA PRO A 113 8.74 3.11 -25.03
C PRO A 113 8.80 4.29 -26.02
N ASN A 114 8.78 4.03 -27.33
CA ASN A 114 8.74 5.08 -28.33
C ASN A 114 7.35 5.73 -28.38
N LEU A 115 6.29 4.92 -28.30
CA LEU A 115 4.92 5.43 -28.19
C LEU A 115 4.71 6.19 -26.89
N GLU A 116 5.22 5.68 -25.76
CA GLU A 116 5.20 6.36 -24.46
C GLU A 116 5.91 7.73 -24.53
N ARG A 117 7.01 7.82 -25.28
CA ARG A 117 7.75 9.08 -25.45
C ARG A 117 7.00 10.09 -26.32
N SER A 118 6.32 9.61 -27.37
CA SER A 118 5.68 10.48 -28.36
C SER A 118 4.22 10.82 -28.06
N ASN A 119 3.56 10.05 -27.18
CA ASN A 119 2.15 10.21 -26.87
C ASN A 119 1.96 10.55 -25.39
N LEU A 120 1.04 11.48 -25.12
CA LEU A 120 0.64 11.80 -23.77
C LEU A 120 -0.24 10.66 -23.21
N PRO A 121 0.15 10.01 -22.09
CA PRO A 121 -0.71 9.06 -21.41
C PRO A 121 -1.91 9.78 -20.79
N THR A 122 -3.04 9.07 -20.68
CA THR A 122 -4.15 9.57 -19.85
C THR A 122 -3.77 9.39 -18.39
N VAL A 123 -3.82 10.47 -17.60
CA VAL A 123 -3.56 10.45 -16.16
C VAL A 123 -4.80 10.93 -15.42
N ILE A 124 -5.30 10.12 -14.50
CA ILE A 124 -6.48 10.37 -13.68
C ILE A 124 -6.01 10.50 -12.23
N PRO A 125 -6.05 11.70 -11.63
CA PRO A 125 -5.70 11.88 -10.23
C PRO A 125 -6.75 11.21 -9.33
N LEU A 126 -6.29 10.55 -8.28
CA LEU A 126 -7.13 9.90 -7.27
C LEU A 126 -6.99 10.60 -5.93
N ASN A 127 -8.05 10.61 -5.12
CA ASN A 127 -8.05 11.17 -3.75
C ASN A 127 -7.45 12.60 -3.66
N GLY A 128 -7.76 13.46 -4.63
CA GLY A 128 -7.29 14.85 -4.67
C GLY A 128 -5.85 15.05 -5.18
N GLY A 129 -5.15 13.98 -5.58
CA GLY A 129 -3.75 14.04 -6.04
C GLY A 129 -2.74 14.01 -4.89
N ASP A 130 -1.55 14.58 -5.12
CA ASP A 130 -0.45 14.62 -4.16
C ASP A 130 -0.84 15.47 -2.94
N ASP A 131 -0.97 14.86 -1.75
CA ASP A 131 -1.33 15.60 -0.52
C ASP A 131 -0.06 16.16 0.13
N ASN A 132 -0.13 17.41 0.59
CA ASN A 132 0.96 18.08 1.30
C ASN A 132 1.49 17.26 2.49
N PHE A 133 0.64 16.47 3.16
CA PHE A 133 1.07 15.59 4.26
C PHE A 133 2.01 14.47 3.79
N PHE A 134 1.65 13.74 2.74
CA PHE A 134 2.49 12.66 2.20
C PHE A 134 3.79 13.20 1.66
N LYS A 135 3.74 14.33 0.94
CA LYS A 135 4.92 15.03 0.45
C LYS A 135 5.84 15.50 1.57
N THR A 136 5.29 16.11 2.63
CA THR A 136 6.06 16.53 3.80
C THR A 136 6.67 15.33 4.52
N VAL A 137 5.94 14.23 4.69
CA VAL A 137 6.48 13.01 5.28
C VAL A 137 7.58 12.43 4.39
N GLN A 138 7.44 12.45 3.06
CA GLN A 138 8.45 11.94 2.14
C GLN A 138 9.72 12.80 2.15
N GLU A 139 9.58 14.12 2.19
CA GLU A 139 10.69 15.07 2.31
C GLU A 139 11.39 14.98 3.68
N GLN A 140 10.63 14.73 4.75
CA GLN A 140 11.11 14.69 6.13
C GLN A 140 11.41 13.27 6.65
N ALA A 141 11.12 12.22 5.87
CA ALA A 141 11.24 10.82 6.28
C ALA A 141 12.66 10.50 6.74
N TRP A 142 13.67 11.06 6.05
CA TRP A 142 15.07 10.86 6.37
C TRP A 142 15.52 11.52 7.68
N VAL A 143 14.72 12.42 8.26
CA VAL A 143 15.02 13.16 9.48
C VAL A 143 14.14 12.77 10.66
N SER A 144 13.09 11.97 10.43
CA SER A 144 12.17 11.53 11.48
C SER A 144 12.61 10.19 12.07
N PRO A 145 12.82 10.06 13.39
CA PRO A 145 13.12 8.78 14.03
C PRO A 145 11.91 7.82 14.04
N VAL A 146 10.76 8.31 13.57
CA VAL A 146 9.47 7.62 13.61
C VAL A 146 9.15 6.98 12.27
N VAL A 147 9.72 7.44 11.14
CA VAL A 147 9.43 6.90 9.79
C VAL A 147 10.59 6.02 9.33
N GLU A 148 10.30 4.78 8.95
CA GLU A 148 11.33 3.85 8.44
C GLU A 148 11.60 4.10 6.96
N ALA A 149 10.54 4.29 6.18
CA ALA A 149 10.64 4.58 4.76
C ALA A 149 9.38 5.32 4.25
N ALA A 150 9.55 6.14 3.22
CA ALA A 150 8.47 6.74 2.46
C ALA A 150 8.81 6.65 0.97
N TYR A 151 7.97 5.99 0.17
CA TYR A 151 8.26 5.72 -1.23
C TYR A 151 7.00 5.56 -2.06
N GLY A 152 7.12 5.81 -3.37
CA GLY A 152 6.06 5.54 -4.34
C GLY A 152 6.05 4.07 -4.75
N SER A 153 4.86 3.53 -4.94
CA SER A 153 4.61 2.19 -5.45
C SER A 153 3.60 2.23 -6.58
N GLY A 154 3.82 1.41 -7.61
CA GLY A 154 2.90 1.27 -8.72
C GLY A 154 2.77 -0.18 -9.17
N THR A 155 1.56 -0.59 -9.51
CA THR A 155 1.29 -1.88 -10.16
C THR A 155 0.69 -1.61 -11.53
N PHE A 156 1.07 -2.41 -12.54
CA PHE A 156 0.54 -2.28 -13.89
C PHE A 156 0.28 -3.65 -14.51
N LEU A 157 -0.78 -3.73 -15.30
CA LEU A 157 -1.20 -4.94 -16.01
C LEU A 157 -1.84 -4.57 -17.35
N ARG A 158 -1.84 -5.53 -18.26
CA ARG A 158 -2.50 -5.41 -19.57
C ARG A 158 -4.01 -5.17 -19.40
N ALA A 159 -4.59 -4.36 -20.26
CA ALA A 159 -6.04 -4.38 -20.50
C ALA A 159 -6.43 -5.68 -21.23
N ASP A 160 -6.52 -6.79 -20.50
CA ASP A 160 -6.81 -8.12 -21.04
C ASP A 160 -8.29 -8.52 -20.86
N GLY A 161 -9.14 -7.58 -20.41
CA GLY A 161 -10.55 -7.81 -20.12
C GLY A 161 -10.80 -8.62 -18.85
N LYS A 162 -9.79 -8.86 -18.02
CA LYS A 162 -9.98 -9.46 -16.69
C LYS A 162 -10.11 -8.40 -15.62
N THR A 163 -10.64 -8.82 -14.49
CA THR A 163 -10.76 -7.99 -13.29
C THR A 163 -9.68 -8.37 -12.30
N TYR A 164 -9.02 -7.36 -11.75
CA TYR A 164 -7.96 -7.50 -10.76
C TYR A 164 -8.30 -6.75 -9.49
N ASP A 165 -8.11 -7.38 -8.34
CA ASP A 165 -8.07 -6.69 -7.06
C ASP A 165 -6.66 -6.16 -6.83
N VAL A 166 -6.55 -4.88 -6.46
CA VAL A 166 -5.28 -4.25 -6.10
C VAL A 166 -5.22 -4.13 -4.60
N LEU A 167 -4.14 -4.64 -4.03
CA LEU A 167 -3.90 -4.65 -2.59
C LEU A 167 -2.68 -3.81 -2.23
N ALA A 168 -2.75 -3.15 -1.08
CA ALA A 168 -1.62 -2.48 -0.44
C ALA A 168 -1.05 -3.38 0.66
N SER A 169 0.21 -3.75 0.49
CA SER A 169 1.03 -4.45 1.49
C SER A 169 1.99 -3.51 2.18
N GLN A 170 2.77 -4.04 3.13
CA GLN A 170 3.91 -3.33 3.71
C GLN A 170 5.05 -3.05 2.73
N THR A 171 5.06 -3.72 1.57
CA THR A 171 6.15 -3.61 0.58
C THR A 171 5.75 -2.84 -0.66
N GLY A 172 4.46 -2.69 -0.94
CA GLY A 172 4.02 -2.20 -2.23
C GLY A 172 2.55 -2.45 -2.51
N LEU A 173 2.10 -1.81 -3.57
CA LEU A 173 0.89 -2.18 -4.30
C LEU A 173 1.17 -3.39 -5.17
N PHE A 174 0.25 -4.35 -5.20
CA PHE A 174 0.27 -5.45 -6.15
C PHE A 174 -1.16 -5.78 -6.58
N ALA A 175 -1.29 -6.40 -7.75
CA ALA A 175 -2.58 -6.78 -8.31
C ALA A 175 -2.69 -8.30 -8.43
N GLU A 176 -3.86 -8.85 -8.08
CA GLU A 176 -4.18 -10.26 -8.25
C GLU A 176 -5.50 -10.43 -9.03
N PRO A 177 -5.63 -11.46 -9.89
CA PRO A 177 -6.88 -11.73 -10.57
C PRO A 177 -8.00 -12.03 -9.57
N VAL A 178 -9.19 -11.48 -9.81
CA VAL A 178 -10.39 -11.88 -9.06
C VAL A 178 -10.69 -13.35 -9.36
N LYS A 179 -10.85 -14.15 -8.30
CA LYS A 179 -11.20 -15.57 -8.39
C LYS A 179 -12.69 -15.79 -8.68
#